data_AF-V6U0T9-F1
#
_entry.id   AF-V6U0T9-F1
#
_cell.length_a   1.000
_cell.length_b   1.000
_cell.length_c   1.000
_cell.angle_alpha   90.00
_cell.angle_beta   90.00
_cell.angle_gamma   90.00
#
_symmetry.space_group_name_H-M   'P 1'
#
loop_
_entity.id
_entity.type
_entity.pdbx_description
1 polymer ?
#
loop_
_entity_poly.entity_id
_entity_poly.type
_entity_poly.pdbx_seq_one_letter_code
_entity_poly.pdbx_strand_id
1 'polypeptide(L)'
;MTEKMHLSMQLRQRAEEAGITLALPNGRSAMVPIASDPYLLDRAIYDEIVAKADLLGRFIVEAALDSDLIETVANRCRSDKVCETLWRIVSEKKRILGQAYVTILRNSTAILQRADFYVVNGSPRLIEINTVSVGLLSMSARLADIHASSGRHGVVQSNLVFLYSSLARIAVDSGLTPSIWLMVVSEDEPMVNDQLGICQGYNAYCIAHSISSTMIRSTCKELVRIIHVQGNTLIASHEDAHLRIAGAYWRTGYAHEHCTSEYERLRTLLETHSLVSIPTAEAQLVGMKIVQNMVPALATTDKYAYLSEAIPVLSKVLDSPRAISSWIASALDTNTMVLKSVAEGGGHCVFGDDILTVWDALLRAGPEAASTHFLMDRLTPDGQGAVQFIYPNQIIDAERADAEVGVYSFCLPGQMGAASVQHLGLLVRMKASGAREGGILHGQGALSCLEVQ
;
A
#
# COMPACT_ATOMS: atom_id res chain seq x y z
N MET A 1 -39.07 -8.02 -8.94
CA MET A 1 -37.62 -8.01 -8.62
C MET A 1 -36.92 -8.71 -9.76
N THR A 2 -35.97 -8.07 -10.43
CA THR A 2 -35.24 -8.69 -11.55
C THR A 2 -34.28 -9.77 -11.03
N GLU A 3 -33.94 -10.76 -11.87
CA GLU A 3 -32.94 -11.80 -11.55
C GLU A 3 -31.60 -11.17 -11.13
N LYS A 4 -31.16 -10.13 -11.83
CA LYS A 4 -29.97 -9.33 -11.50
C LYS A 4 -30.03 -8.74 -10.08
N MET A 5 -31.18 -8.17 -9.69
CA MET A 5 -31.38 -7.63 -8.34
C MET A 5 -31.31 -8.74 -7.27
N HIS A 6 -31.83 -9.93 -7.56
CA HIS A 6 -31.72 -11.07 -6.65
C HIS A 6 -30.27 -11.51 -6.43
N LEU A 7 -29.50 -11.66 -7.51
CA LEU A 7 -28.08 -12.01 -7.45
C LEU A 7 -27.27 -10.97 -6.67
N SER A 8 -27.52 -9.68 -6.90
CA SER A 8 -26.86 -8.60 -6.15
C SER A 8 -27.16 -8.62 -4.65
N MET A 9 -28.40 -8.98 -4.25
CA MET A 9 -28.71 -9.15 -2.82
C MET A 9 -28.07 -10.39 -2.20
N GLN A 10 -27.98 -11.50 -2.93
CA GLN A 10 -27.25 -12.68 -2.47
C GLN A 10 -25.75 -12.38 -2.32
N LEU A 11 -25.16 -11.67 -3.29
CA LEU A 11 -23.76 -11.25 -3.24
C LEU A 11 -23.50 -10.33 -2.04
N ARG A 12 -24.40 -9.38 -1.77
CA ARG A 12 -24.36 -8.54 -0.56
C ARG A 12 -24.26 -9.39 0.71
N GLN A 13 -25.21 -10.32 0.88
CA GLN A 13 -25.27 -11.17 2.06
C GLN A 13 -23.97 -11.98 2.23
N ARG A 14 -23.49 -12.60 1.14
CA ARG A 14 -22.25 -13.39 1.17
C ARG A 14 -21.02 -12.55 1.52
N ALA A 15 -20.96 -11.30 1.05
CA ALA A 15 -19.87 -10.40 1.38
C ALA A 15 -19.88 -9.98 2.86
N GLU A 16 -21.06 -9.72 3.43
CA GLU A 16 -21.22 -9.47 4.86
C GLU A 16 -20.82 -10.68 5.72
N GLU A 17 -21.28 -11.88 5.34
CA GLU A 17 -20.93 -13.15 5.99
C GLU A 17 -19.42 -13.45 5.92
N ALA A 18 -18.77 -13.07 4.81
CA ALA A 18 -17.33 -13.15 4.65
C ALA A 18 -16.56 -12.04 5.38
N GLY A 19 -17.23 -11.14 6.12
CA GLY A 19 -16.58 -10.06 6.86
C GLY A 19 -15.92 -9.00 5.97
N ILE A 20 -16.45 -8.77 4.76
CA ILE A 20 -16.06 -7.66 3.89
C ILE A 20 -16.76 -6.39 4.40
N THR A 21 -16.33 -5.95 5.58
CA THR A 21 -17.00 -4.90 6.36
C THR A 21 -15.99 -3.94 7.01
N LEU A 22 -16.39 -2.68 7.13
CA LEU A 22 -15.68 -1.63 7.85
C LEU A 22 -16.22 -1.52 9.27
N ALA A 23 -15.34 -1.27 10.24
CA ALA A 23 -15.75 -0.86 11.58
C ALA A 23 -16.20 0.61 11.57
N LEU A 24 -17.30 0.87 12.27
CA LEU A 24 -17.83 2.21 12.48
C LEU A 24 -17.52 2.68 13.91
N PRO A 25 -17.42 4.01 14.16
CA PRO A 25 -17.11 4.56 15.49
C PRO A 25 -18.09 4.16 16.60
N ASN A 26 -19.33 3.79 16.24
CA ASN A 26 -20.36 3.36 17.18
C ASN A 26 -20.29 1.86 17.55
N GLY A 27 -19.19 1.17 17.20
CA GLY A 27 -18.99 -0.26 17.44
C GLY A 27 -19.76 -1.18 16.49
N ARG A 28 -20.50 -0.64 15.52
CA ARG A 28 -21.16 -1.42 14.47
C ARG A 28 -20.19 -1.67 13.31
N SER A 29 -20.57 -2.58 12.42
CA SER A 29 -19.91 -2.75 11.13
C SER A 29 -20.84 -2.31 10.00
N ALA A 30 -20.25 -1.80 8.92
CA ALA A 30 -20.94 -1.55 7.65
C ALA A 30 -20.27 -2.35 6.55
N MET A 31 -21.04 -2.88 5.62
CA MET A 31 -20.47 -3.56 4.45
C MET A 31 -19.60 -2.60 3.63
N VAL A 32 -18.44 -3.08 3.18
CA VAL A 32 -17.65 -2.41 2.15
C VAL A 32 -18.45 -2.43 0.84
N PRO A 33 -18.66 -1.29 0.17
CA PRO A 33 -19.34 -1.31 -1.13
C PRO A 33 -18.61 -2.24 -2.11
N ILE A 34 -19.35 -3.06 -2.86
CA ILE A 34 -18.79 -3.98 -3.85
C ILE A 34 -19.42 -3.82 -5.23
N ALA A 35 -18.70 -4.21 -6.28
CA ALA A 35 -19.24 -4.36 -7.62
C ALA A 35 -19.96 -5.72 -7.77
N SER A 36 -21.04 -5.75 -8.55
CA SER A 36 -21.77 -6.99 -8.88
C SER A 36 -20.99 -7.93 -9.78
N ASP A 37 -20.08 -7.37 -10.57
CA ASP A 37 -19.34 -8.05 -11.61
C ASP A 37 -17.84 -7.79 -11.43
N PRO A 38 -16.99 -8.81 -11.69
CA PRO A 38 -15.56 -8.61 -11.81
C PRO A 38 -15.21 -7.56 -12.88
N TYR A 39 -14.04 -6.94 -12.74
CA TYR A 39 -13.42 -6.22 -13.85
C TYR A 39 -12.89 -7.23 -14.87
N LEU A 40 -13.31 -7.08 -16.11
CA LEU A 40 -12.85 -7.91 -17.22
C LEU A 40 -11.58 -7.31 -17.80
N LEU A 41 -10.54 -8.11 -17.93
CA LEU A 41 -9.27 -7.67 -18.49
C LEU A 41 -8.70 -8.72 -19.44
N ASP A 42 -8.16 -8.27 -20.56
CA ASP A 42 -7.46 -9.13 -21.51
C ASP A 42 -6.18 -9.71 -20.90
N ARG A 43 -5.92 -10.99 -21.17
CA ARG A 43 -4.73 -11.72 -20.71
C ARG A 43 -3.41 -10.98 -20.96
N ALA A 44 -3.22 -10.40 -22.15
CA ALA A 44 -1.98 -9.71 -22.49
C ALA A 44 -1.79 -8.43 -21.68
N ILE A 45 -2.86 -7.66 -21.45
CA ILE A 45 -2.81 -6.44 -20.63
C ILE A 45 -2.54 -6.80 -19.16
N TYR A 46 -3.18 -7.87 -18.66
CA TYR A 46 -2.89 -8.37 -17.32
C TYR A 46 -1.42 -8.78 -17.16
N ASP A 47 -0.88 -9.54 -18.12
CA ASP A 47 0.52 -9.98 -18.09
C ASP A 47 1.48 -8.79 -18.13
N GLU A 48 1.16 -7.73 -18.88
CA GLU A 48 1.93 -6.49 -18.87
C GLU A 48 1.87 -5.79 -17.50
N ILE A 49 0.69 -5.66 -16.89
CA ILE A 49 0.53 -5.07 -15.55
C ILE A 49 1.38 -5.82 -14.52
N VAL A 50 1.31 -7.15 -14.51
CA VAL A 50 2.08 -8.03 -13.61
C VAL A 50 3.57 -7.84 -13.83
N ALA A 51 4.04 -7.83 -15.08
CA ALA A 51 5.45 -7.64 -15.40
C ALA A 51 5.97 -6.26 -14.98
N LYS A 52 5.18 -5.19 -15.11
CA LYS A 52 5.57 -3.86 -14.61
C LYS A 52 5.56 -3.79 -13.09
N ALA A 53 4.59 -4.45 -12.43
CA ALA A 53 4.58 -4.56 -10.98
C ALA A 53 5.82 -5.29 -10.45
N ASP A 54 6.29 -6.34 -11.14
CA ASP A 54 7.54 -7.05 -10.80
C ASP A 54 8.76 -6.14 -10.88
N LEU A 55 8.86 -5.39 -11.98
CA LEU A 55 9.97 -4.48 -12.23
C LEU A 55 10.06 -3.37 -11.16
N LEU A 56 8.92 -2.74 -10.87
CA LEU A 56 8.80 -1.72 -9.84
C LEU A 56 9.05 -2.31 -8.45
N GLY A 57 8.58 -3.53 -8.22
CA GLY A 57 8.72 -4.18 -6.93
C GLY A 57 10.17 -4.53 -6.60
N ARG A 58 10.92 -5.00 -7.62
CA ARG A 58 12.36 -5.19 -7.54
C ARG A 58 13.07 -3.88 -7.23
N PHE A 59 12.72 -2.81 -7.95
CA PHE A 59 13.34 -1.50 -7.75
C PHE A 59 13.17 -0.98 -6.33
N ILE A 60 11.97 -1.05 -5.76
CA ILE A 60 11.72 -0.56 -4.39
C ILE A 60 12.60 -1.29 -3.36
N VAL A 61 12.81 -2.60 -3.51
CA VAL A 61 13.72 -3.36 -2.62
C VAL A 61 15.18 -2.93 -2.80
N GLU A 62 15.64 -2.77 -4.04
CA GLU A 62 17.01 -2.33 -4.32
C GLU A 62 17.26 -0.89 -3.84
N ALA A 63 16.29 0.00 -4.04
CA ALA A 63 16.29 1.38 -3.57
C ALA A 63 16.31 1.48 -2.04
N ALA A 64 15.59 0.59 -1.35
CA ALA A 64 15.57 0.55 0.12
C ALA A 64 16.95 0.21 0.74
N LEU A 65 17.90 -0.29 -0.06
CA LEU A 65 19.27 -0.58 0.34
C LEU A 65 20.28 0.44 -0.22
N ASP A 66 19.81 1.43 -0.98
CA ASP A 66 20.61 2.45 -1.63
C ASP A 66 20.70 3.71 -0.76
N SER A 67 21.78 3.81 0.04
CA SER A 67 21.93 4.90 1.02
C SER A 67 21.90 6.30 0.38
N ASP A 68 22.46 6.44 -0.82
CA ASP A 68 22.52 7.73 -1.54
C ASP A 68 21.14 8.13 -2.06
N LEU A 69 20.38 7.16 -2.58
CA LEU A 69 19.01 7.38 -3.02
C LEU A 69 18.10 7.72 -1.83
N ILE A 70 18.20 7.00 -0.72
CA ILE A 70 17.42 7.28 0.50
C ILE A 70 17.66 8.71 0.99
N GLU A 71 18.91 9.16 1.04
CA GLU A 71 19.25 10.52 1.44
C GLU A 71 18.73 11.56 0.43
N THR A 72 18.85 11.27 -0.87
CA THR A 72 18.29 12.12 -1.93
C THR A 72 16.78 12.29 -1.78
N VAL A 73 16.05 11.21 -1.51
CA VAL A 73 14.61 11.22 -1.32
C VAL A 73 14.24 12.02 -0.07
N ALA A 74 14.89 11.73 1.07
CA ALA A 74 14.65 12.44 2.33
C ALA A 74 14.85 13.95 2.17
N ASN A 75 15.91 14.37 1.48
CA ASN A 75 16.18 15.79 1.23
C ASN A 75 15.12 16.46 0.33
N ARG A 76 14.50 15.72 -0.59
CA ARG A 76 13.45 16.26 -1.49
C ARG A 76 12.09 16.41 -0.81
N CYS A 77 11.75 15.52 0.13
CA CYS A 77 10.45 15.53 0.81
C CYS A 77 10.48 16.05 2.25
N ARG A 78 11.58 16.65 2.69
CA ARG A 78 11.83 16.95 4.11
C ARG A 78 10.77 17.84 4.79
N SER A 79 10.04 18.65 4.03
CA SER A 79 8.93 19.46 4.56
C SER A 79 7.69 18.64 4.91
N ASP A 80 7.58 17.40 4.44
CA ASP A 80 6.56 16.45 4.86
C ASP A 80 6.91 15.81 6.22
N LYS A 81 5.95 15.78 7.14
CA LYS A 81 6.17 15.28 8.50
C LYS A 81 6.48 13.78 8.55
N VAL A 82 5.88 12.98 7.67
CA VAL A 82 6.14 11.54 7.60
C VAL A 82 7.57 11.33 7.13
N CYS A 83 7.97 12.00 6.04
CA CYS A 83 9.34 12.00 5.52
C CYS A 83 10.36 12.41 6.61
N GLU A 84 10.15 13.54 7.30
CA GLU A 84 11.08 14.00 8.34
C GLU A 84 11.16 13.02 9.52
N THR A 85 10.03 12.46 9.95
CA THR A 85 10.00 11.48 11.05
C THR A 85 10.78 10.22 10.67
N LEU A 86 10.55 9.68 9.47
CA LEU A 86 11.28 8.53 8.96
C LEU A 86 12.77 8.83 8.80
N TRP A 87 13.13 10.02 8.31
CA TRP A 87 14.53 10.41 8.16
C TRP A 87 15.26 10.52 9.50
N ARG A 88 14.60 11.02 10.56
CA ARG A 88 15.16 10.99 11.93
C ARG A 88 15.40 9.56 12.42
N ILE A 89 14.44 8.65 12.20
CA ILE A 89 14.58 7.24 12.54
C ILE A 89 15.75 6.60 11.78
N VAL A 90 15.86 6.82 10.46
CA VAL A 90 16.97 6.29 9.65
C VAL A 90 18.31 6.85 10.09
N SER A 91 18.37 8.15 10.38
CA SER A 91 19.61 8.81 10.87
C SER A 91 20.06 8.23 12.20
N GLU A 92 19.11 8.04 13.13
CA GLU A 92 19.38 7.47 14.44
C GLU A 92 19.78 5.98 14.36
N LYS A 93 19.12 5.22 13.48
CA LYS A 93 19.46 3.84 13.16
C LYS A 93 20.89 3.72 12.61
N LYS A 94 21.28 4.58 11.66
CA LYS A 94 22.66 4.66 11.14
C LYS A 94 23.65 4.97 12.27
N ARG A 95 23.33 5.92 13.14
CA ARG A 95 24.18 6.33 14.28
C ARG A 95 24.39 5.20 15.29
N ILE A 96 23.31 4.50 15.67
CA ILE A 96 23.34 3.43 16.67
C ILE A 96 24.05 2.18 16.12
N LEU A 97 23.70 1.77 14.90
CA LEU A 97 24.22 0.52 14.33
C LEU A 97 25.64 0.66 13.79
N GLY A 98 26.07 1.88 13.42
CA GLY A 98 27.40 2.14 12.88
C GLY A 98 27.72 1.20 11.71
N GLN A 99 28.81 0.44 11.82
CA GLN A 99 29.23 -0.48 10.76
C GLN A 99 28.29 -1.67 10.54
N ALA A 100 27.41 -1.99 11.50
CA ALA A 100 26.42 -3.05 11.34
C ALA A 100 25.20 -2.61 10.52
N TYR A 101 25.04 -1.30 10.24
CA TYR A 101 23.85 -0.73 9.61
C TYR A 101 23.46 -1.43 8.31
N VAL A 102 24.39 -1.56 7.36
CA VAL A 102 24.09 -2.13 6.02
C VAL A 102 23.63 -3.59 6.12
N THR A 103 24.31 -4.39 6.94
CA THR A 103 23.97 -5.80 7.13
C THR A 103 22.62 -5.96 7.83
N ILE A 104 22.37 -5.18 8.88
CA ILE A 104 21.09 -5.23 9.61
C ILE A 104 19.95 -4.72 8.74
N LEU A 105 20.15 -3.64 7.98
CA LEU A 105 19.16 -3.13 7.05
C LEU A 105 18.75 -4.22 6.04
N ARG A 106 19.74 -4.84 5.38
CA ARG A 106 19.48 -5.91 4.42
C ARG A 106 18.69 -7.09 5.03
N ASN A 107 19.04 -7.48 6.26
CA ASN A 107 18.39 -8.61 6.93
C ASN A 107 17.01 -8.25 7.53
N SER A 108 16.73 -6.97 7.74
CA SER A 108 15.47 -6.47 8.31
C SER A 108 14.45 -6.03 7.25
N THR A 109 14.87 -5.81 6.00
CA THR A 109 13.98 -5.35 4.93
C THR A 109 13.08 -6.48 4.42
N ALA A 110 11.78 -6.28 4.57
CA ALA A 110 10.74 -6.96 3.80
C ALA A 110 9.71 -5.92 3.37
N ILE A 111 9.12 -6.07 2.18
CA ILE A 111 8.20 -5.06 1.64
C ILE A 111 6.95 -5.76 1.14
N LEU A 112 5.81 -5.41 1.73
CA LEU A 112 4.50 -5.75 1.19
C LEU A 112 3.97 -4.50 0.50
N GLN A 113 4.07 -4.48 -0.82
CA GLN A 113 3.70 -3.33 -1.64
C GLN A 113 2.51 -3.62 -2.55
N ARG A 114 1.95 -2.56 -3.12
CA ARG A 114 0.93 -2.60 -4.16
C ARG A 114 1.21 -1.56 -5.22
N ALA A 115 1.35 -1.98 -6.48
CA ALA A 115 1.45 -1.07 -7.62
C ALA A 115 0.07 -0.97 -8.29
N ASP A 116 -0.47 0.24 -8.37
CA ASP A 116 -1.83 0.50 -8.84
C ASP A 116 -1.83 1.07 -10.27
N PHE A 117 -2.65 0.49 -11.15
CA PHE A 117 -2.70 0.80 -12.58
C PHE A 117 -4.11 1.13 -13.06
N TYR A 118 -4.20 2.02 -14.04
CA TYR A 118 -5.31 2.10 -14.98
C TYR A 118 -4.93 1.45 -16.30
N VAL A 119 -5.94 0.98 -17.05
CA VAL A 119 -5.78 0.72 -18.49
C VAL A 119 -6.28 1.96 -19.22
N VAL A 120 -5.45 2.53 -20.11
CA VAL A 120 -5.77 3.73 -20.89
C VAL A 120 -5.39 3.47 -22.34
N ASN A 121 -6.38 3.53 -23.24
CA ASN A 121 -6.20 3.23 -24.66
C ASN A 121 -5.53 1.87 -24.92
N GLY A 122 -5.92 0.84 -24.16
CA GLY A 122 -5.43 -0.53 -24.27
C GLY A 122 -4.04 -0.76 -23.67
N SER A 123 -3.50 0.17 -22.88
CA SER A 123 -2.17 0.02 -22.26
C SER A 123 -2.19 0.39 -20.77
N PRO A 124 -1.39 -0.30 -19.94
CA PRO A 124 -1.31 0.00 -18.52
C PRO A 124 -0.63 1.35 -18.25
N ARG A 125 -1.16 2.08 -17.28
CA ARG A 125 -0.64 3.36 -16.79
C ARG A 125 -0.57 3.34 -15.28
N LEU A 126 0.63 3.52 -14.74
CA LEU A 126 0.88 3.51 -13.31
C LEU A 126 0.24 4.75 -12.66
N ILE A 127 -0.58 4.52 -11.64
CA ILE A 127 -1.20 5.56 -10.81
C ILE A 127 -0.26 5.92 -9.66
N GLU A 128 0.15 4.92 -8.90
CA GLU A 128 1.00 5.03 -7.73
C GLU A 128 1.60 3.67 -7.31
N ILE A 129 2.62 3.72 -6.45
CA ILE A 129 3.20 2.57 -5.77
C ILE A 129 3.02 2.79 -4.27
N ASN A 130 2.37 1.85 -3.60
CA ASN A 130 2.12 1.89 -2.16
C ASN A 130 3.04 0.88 -1.46
N THR A 131 3.89 1.29 -0.51
CA THR A 131 4.87 0.39 0.15
C THR A 131 4.65 0.18 1.65
N VAL A 132 3.71 0.91 2.25
CA VAL A 132 3.39 0.85 3.68
C VAL A 132 1.88 0.74 3.86
N SER A 133 1.44 -0.04 4.86
CA SER A 133 0.02 -0.20 5.22
C SER A 133 -0.92 -0.46 4.04
N VAL A 134 -0.49 -1.29 3.07
CA VAL A 134 -1.35 -1.65 1.94
C VAL A 134 -2.57 -2.45 2.45
N GLY A 135 -3.73 -1.78 2.48
CA GLY A 135 -4.99 -2.37 2.97
C GLY A 135 -5.73 -3.17 1.90
N LEU A 136 -6.81 -3.83 2.32
CA LEU A 136 -7.80 -4.57 1.51
C LEU A 136 -7.34 -5.92 0.91
N LEU A 137 -6.14 -6.38 1.24
CA LEU A 137 -5.61 -7.64 0.71
C LEU A 137 -6.45 -8.86 1.16
N SER A 138 -6.89 -8.91 2.42
CA SER A 138 -7.72 -10.02 2.89
C SER A 138 -9.14 -9.94 2.35
N MET A 139 -9.71 -8.74 2.26
CA MET A 139 -11.08 -8.56 1.77
C MET A 139 -11.21 -8.81 0.26
N SER A 140 -10.23 -8.36 -0.52
CA SER A 140 -10.16 -8.63 -1.97
C SER A 140 -10.07 -10.13 -2.26
N ALA A 141 -9.25 -10.87 -1.51
CA ALA A 141 -9.16 -12.32 -1.61
C ALA A 141 -10.52 -13.00 -1.37
N ARG A 142 -11.23 -12.61 -0.30
CA ARG A 142 -12.56 -13.17 0.01
C ARG A 142 -13.60 -12.84 -1.07
N LEU A 143 -13.55 -11.64 -1.64
CA LEU A 143 -14.45 -11.30 -2.74
C LEU A 143 -14.17 -12.15 -3.99
N ALA A 144 -12.89 -12.35 -4.32
CA ALA A 144 -12.48 -13.23 -5.42
C ALA A 144 -12.96 -14.69 -5.21
N ASP A 145 -12.85 -15.21 -3.98
CA ASP A 145 -13.37 -16.54 -3.61
C ASP A 145 -14.89 -16.64 -3.80
N ILE A 146 -15.63 -15.59 -3.40
CA ILE A 146 -17.09 -15.52 -3.56
C ILE A 146 -17.48 -15.57 -5.05
N HIS A 147 -16.80 -14.80 -5.90
CA HIS A 147 -17.08 -14.81 -7.35
C HIS A 147 -16.70 -16.15 -7.98
N ALA A 148 -15.52 -16.70 -7.69
CA ALA A 148 -15.07 -17.98 -8.24
C ALA A 148 -16.01 -19.14 -7.86
N SER A 149 -16.43 -19.20 -6.60
CA SER A 149 -17.40 -20.21 -6.11
C SER A 149 -18.81 -20.02 -6.67
N SER A 150 -19.11 -18.88 -7.31
CA SER A 150 -20.37 -18.62 -8.01
C SER A 150 -20.36 -19.08 -9.47
N GLY A 151 -19.34 -19.81 -9.91
CA GLY A 151 -19.21 -20.31 -11.28
C GLY A 151 -18.52 -19.35 -12.26
N ARG A 152 -17.91 -18.26 -11.76
CA ARG A 152 -17.07 -17.38 -12.59
C ARG A 152 -15.71 -18.03 -12.81
N HIS A 153 -15.39 -18.34 -14.06
CA HIS A 153 -14.08 -18.84 -14.46
C HIS A 153 -13.13 -17.67 -14.76
N GLY A 154 -11.83 -17.84 -14.54
CA GLY A 154 -10.84 -16.79 -14.83
C GLY A 154 -10.68 -15.72 -13.75
N VAL A 155 -11.39 -15.81 -12.62
CA VAL A 155 -11.20 -14.90 -11.48
C VAL A 155 -9.84 -15.14 -10.84
N VAL A 156 -9.00 -14.11 -10.81
CA VAL A 156 -7.65 -14.18 -10.25
C VAL A 156 -7.72 -14.34 -8.73
N GLN A 157 -7.07 -15.37 -8.21
CA GLN A 157 -7.04 -15.70 -6.78
C GLN A 157 -5.81 -15.13 -6.08
N SER A 158 -5.97 -14.78 -4.81
CA SER A 158 -4.87 -14.34 -3.96
C SER A 158 -4.06 -15.52 -3.42
N ASN A 159 -2.76 -15.32 -3.24
CA ASN A 159 -1.82 -16.29 -2.66
C ASN A 159 -1.42 -15.90 -1.24
N LEU A 160 -2.40 -15.78 -0.34
CA LEU A 160 -2.14 -15.41 1.06
C LEU A 160 -1.33 -16.47 1.82
N VAL A 161 -1.44 -17.74 1.42
CA VAL A 161 -0.63 -18.83 1.97
C VAL A 161 0.86 -18.55 1.78
N PHE A 162 1.27 -18.00 0.64
CA PHE A 162 2.66 -17.59 0.43
C PHE A 162 3.11 -16.52 1.43
N LEU A 163 2.29 -15.49 1.68
CA LEU A 163 2.58 -14.48 2.71
C LEU A 163 2.76 -15.15 4.08
N TYR A 164 1.81 -16.00 4.50
CA TYR A 164 1.85 -16.64 5.81
C TYR A 164 3.08 -17.54 5.97
N SER A 165 3.37 -18.36 4.96
CA SER A 165 4.54 -19.23 4.94
C SER A 165 5.85 -18.45 5.00
N SER A 166 5.92 -17.30 4.32
CA SER A 166 7.10 -16.42 4.33
C SER A 166 7.33 -15.79 5.71
N LEU A 167 6.28 -15.26 6.34
CA LEU A 167 6.37 -14.70 7.70
C LEU A 167 6.74 -15.77 8.74
N ALA A 168 6.18 -16.98 8.58
CA ALA A 168 6.47 -18.10 9.48
C ALA A 168 7.92 -18.57 9.31
N ARG A 169 8.41 -18.62 8.07
CA ARG A 169 9.82 -18.92 7.77
C ARG A 169 10.75 -17.89 8.38
N ILE A 170 10.47 -16.60 8.24
CA ILE A 170 11.25 -15.53 8.88
C ILE A 170 11.31 -15.75 10.41
N ALA A 171 10.17 -16.08 11.03
CA ALA A 171 10.14 -16.35 12.47
C ALA A 171 11.01 -17.56 12.86
N VAL A 172 10.99 -18.64 12.08
CA VAL A 172 11.80 -19.85 12.33
C VAL A 172 13.28 -19.58 12.07
N ASP A 173 13.63 -19.00 10.92
CA ASP A 173 15.01 -18.76 10.49
C ASP A 173 15.73 -17.74 11.40
N SER A 174 14.97 -16.87 12.07
CA SER A 174 15.52 -15.96 13.10
C SER A 174 15.99 -16.67 14.37
N GLY A 175 15.59 -17.93 14.60
CA GLY A 175 15.89 -18.67 15.83
C GLY A 175 15.15 -18.13 17.07
N LEU A 176 14.14 -17.27 16.89
CA LEU A 176 13.43 -16.60 17.98
C LEU A 176 12.17 -17.31 18.46
N THR A 177 11.81 -18.48 17.93
CA THR A 177 10.62 -19.22 18.38
C THR A 177 10.80 -19.77 19.82
N PRO A 178 9.81 -19.66 20.73
CA PRO A 178 8.49 -19.06 20.55
C PRO A 178 8.52 -17.54 20.37
N SER A 179 7.80 -17.03 19.38
CA SER A 179 7.83 -15.62 19.00
C SER A 179 6.47 -15.04 18.64
N ILE A 180 6.40 -13.71 18.55
CA ILE A 180 5.27 -12.95 18.02
C ILE A 180 5.65 -12.09 16.82
N TRP A 181 4.72 -11.94 15.89
CA TRP A 181 4.69 -10.85 14.92
C TRP A 181 3.82 -9.71 15.45
N LEU A 182 4.31 -8.48 15.33
CA LEU A 182 3.58 -7.29 15.73
C LEU A 182 2.91 -6.67 14.51
N MET A 183 1.59 -6.78 14.37
CA MET A 183 0.85 -5.91 13.48
C MET A 183 0.58 -4.58 14.22
N VAL A 184 1.32 -3.54 13.85
CA VAL A 184 1.26 -2.24 14.51
C VAL A 184 0.19 -1.39 13.84
N VAL A 185 -0.84 -0.99 14.57
CA VAL A 185 -2.06 -0.38 14.03
C VAL A 185 -2.30 1.03 14.59
N SER A 186 -3.11 1.82 13.89
CA SER A 186 -3.62 3.11 14.38
C SER A 186 -4.68 2.90 15.48
N GLU A 187 -4.95 3.93 16.29
CA GLU A 187 -6.00 3.87 17.32
C GLU A 187 -7.40 3.74 16.70
N ASP A 188 -7.68 4.53 15.66
CA ASP A 188 -8.92 4.45 14.87
C ASP A 188 -8.67 3.69 13.56
N GLU A 189 -9.22 2.48 13.45
CA GLU A 189 -8.97 1.58 12.33
C GLU A 189 -10.26 1.05 11.69
N PRO A 190 -10.82 1.76 10.69
CA PRO A 190 -12.03 1.33 9.99
C PRO A 190 -11.85 0.00 9.23
N MET A 191 -10.63 -0.36 8.81
CA MET A 191 -10.33 -1.60 8.08
C MET A 191 -9.85 -2.72 9.01
N VAL A 192 -10.26 -2.71 10.28
CA VAL A 192 -9.85 -3.74 11.26
C VAL A 192 -10.14 -5.17 10.80
N ASN A 193 -11.23 -5.41 10.07
CA ASN A 193 -11.58 -6.75 9.62
C ASN A 193 -10.63 -7.29 8.53
N ASP A 194 -10.03 -6.40 7.71
CA ASP A 194 -9.01 -6.77 6.74
C ASP A 194 -7.73 -7.21 7.45
N GLN A 195 -7.34 -6.45 8.48
CA GLN A 195 -6.19 -6.76 9.34
C GLN A 195 -6.38 -8.06 10.11
N LEU A 196 -7.56 -8.24 10.73
CA LEU A 196 -7.90 -9.47 11.45
C LEU A 196 -7.86 -10.69 10.52
N GLY A 197 -8.31 -10.55 9.27
CA GLY A 197 -8.18 -11.62 8.28
C GLY A 197 -6.74 -12.07 8.04
N ILE A 198 -5.80 -11.12 7.96
CA ILE A 198 -4.37 -11.44 7.85
C ILE A 198 -3.82 -12.07 9.14
N CYS A 199 -4.14 -11.54 10.32
CA CYS A 199 -3.69 -12.10 11.60
C CYS A 199 -4.20 -13.53 11.81
N GLN A 200 -5.50 -13.76 11.59
CA GLN A 200 -6.13 -15.06 11.74
C GLN A 200 -5.56 -16.06 10.75
N GLY A 201 -5.36 -15.67 9.49
CA GLY A 201 -4.75 -16.52 8.47
C GLY A 201 -3.32 -16.95 8.82
N TYR A 202 -2.49 -16.01 9.29
CA TYR A 202 -1.14 -16.33 9.77
C TYR A 202 -1.16 -17.28 10.99
N ASN A 203 -2.02 -17.01 11.97
CA ASN A 203 -2.12 -17.82 13.19
C ASN A 203 -2.61 -19.24 12.87
N ALA A 204 -3.62 -19.37 12.01
CA ALA A 204 -4.12 -20.65 11.53
C ALA A 204 -3.04 -21.43 10.77
N TYR A 205 -2.27 -20.74 9.92
CA TYR A 205 -1.13 -21.34 9.22
C TYR A 205 -0.09 -21.88 10.21
N CYS A 206 0.30 -21.11 11.22
CA CYS A 206 1.29 -21.54 12.21
C CYS A 206 0.79 -22.75 13.03
N ILE A 207 -0.47 -22.76 13.44
CA ILE A 207 -1.10 -23.90 14.14
C ILE A 207 -1.07 -25.15 13.25
N ALA A 208 -1.51 -25.03 11.99
CA ALA A 208 -1.57 -26.15 11.06
C ALA A 208 -0.17 -26.77 10.77
N HIS A 209 0.89 -25.97 10.87
CA HIS A 209 2.26 -26.39 10.61
C HIS A 209 3.10 -26.60 11.89
N SER A 210 2.49 -26.58 13.08
CA SER A 210 3.18 -26.72 14.36
C SER A 210 4.32 -25.71 14.58
N ILE A 211 4.17 -24.49 14.08
CA ILE A 211 5.14 -23.40 14.23
C ILE A 211 4.74 -22.58 15.45
N SER A 212 5.66 -22.45 16.42
CA SER A 212 5.45 -21.67 17.64
C SER A 212 5.59 -20.16 17.41
N SER A 213 4.71 -19.60 16.58
CA SER A 213 4.63 -18.17 16.32
C SER A 213 3.17 -17.72 16.17
N THR A 214 2.88 -16.49 16.57
CA THR A 214 1.55 -15.88 16.43
C THR A 214 1.67 -14.39 16.09
N MET A 215 0.69 -13.83 15.40
CA MET A 215 0.59 -12.41 15.12
C MET A 215 -0.44 -11.78 16.07
N ILE A 216 -0.03 -10.68 16.68
CA ILE A 216 -0.88 -9.85 17.53
C ILE A 216 -1.06 -8.46 16.90
N ARG A 217 -2.22 -7.84 17.14
CA ARG A 217 -2.48 -6.43 16.78
C ARG A 217 -2.36 -5.57 18.02
N SER A 218 -1.62 -4.46 17.93
CA SER A 218 -1.52 -3.49 19.03
C SER A 218 -1.08 -2.12 18.52
N THR A 219 -1.46 -1.08 19.26
CA THR A 219 -1.11 0.30 18.94
C THR A 219 0.31 0.64 19.41
N CYS A 220 0.91 1.69 18.85
CA CYS A 220 2.21 2.18 19.32
C CYS A 220 2.19 2.49 20.83
N LYS A 221 1.10 3.09 21.32
CA LYS A 221 0.91 3.51 22.72
C LYS A 221 0.92 2.36 23.72
N GLU A 222 0.40 1.21 23.33
CA GLU A 222 0.44 -0.02 24.13
C GLU A 222 1.83 -0.66 24.04
N LEU A 223 2.36 -0.79 22.83
CA LEU A 223 3.62 -1.48 22.57
C LEU A 223 4.83 -0.82 23.26
N VAL A 224 4.89 0.52 23.32
CA VAL A 224 5.97 1.24 24.04
C VAL A 224 6.05 0.94 25.54
N ARG A 225 4.97 0.39 26.14
CA ARG A 225 4.91 0.05 27.57
C ARG A 225 5.38 -1.35 27.86
N ILE A 226 5.21 -2.27 26.90
CA ILE A 226 5.47 -3.70 27.09
C ILE A 226 6.75 -4.16 26.40
N ILE A 227 7.20 -3.47 25.35
CA ILE A 227 8.41 -3.83 24.61
C ILE A 227 9.65 -3.22 25.27
N HIS A 228 10.64 -4.07 25.51
CA HIS A 228 11.95 -3.66 25.97
C HIS A 228 13.05 -4.60 25.45
N VAL A 229 14.30 -4.20 25.69
CA VAL A 229 15.48 -4.97 25.31
C VAL A 229 15.92 -5.82 26.50
N GLN A 230 16.06 -7.12 26.29
CA GLN A 230 16.69 -8.03 27.25
C GLN A 230 17.94 -8.64 26.59
N GLY A 231 19.12 -8.21 27.03
CA GLY A 231 20.37 -8.54 26.36
C GLY A 231 20.43 -7.90 24.97
N ASN A 232 20.38 -8.72 23.91
CA ASN A 232 20.33 -8.26 22.52
C ASN A 232 19.00 -8.60 21.82
N THR A 233 18.00 -9.04 22.58
CA THR A 233 16.70 -9.50 22.05
C THR A 233 15.59 -8.56 22.48
N LEU A 234 14.67 -8.26 21.56
CA LEU A 234 13.44 -7.55 21.87
C LEU A 234 12.41 -8.50 22.47
N ILE A 235 11.87 -8.11 23.63
CA ILE A 235 10.89 -8.86 24.39
C ILE A 235 9.65 -8.00 24.59
N ALA A 236 8.49 -8.57 24.34
CA ALA A 236 7.21 -8.05 24.79
C ALA A 236 6.81 -8.76 26.09
N SER A 237 6.62 -8.00 27.16
CA SER A 237 6.28 -8.54 28.47
C SER A 237 4.87 -8.11 28.89
N HIS A 238 4.02 -9.09 29.15
CA HIS A 238 2.66 -8.88 29.65
C HIS A 238 2.38 -9.89 30.77
N GLU A 239 2.15 -9.39 31.98
CA GLU A 239 2.05 -10.21 33.19
C GLU A 239 3.30 -11.11 33.34
N ASP A 240 3.12 -12.43 33.46
CA ASP A 240 4.22 -13.40 33.59
C ASP A 240 4.75 -13.92 32.23
N ALA A 241 4.21 -13.43 31.11
CA ALA A 241 4.60 -13.87 29.77
C ALA A 241 5.69 -12.96 29.17
N HIS A 242 6.76 -13.58 28.68
CA HIS A 242 7.86 -12.93 27.96
C HIS A 242 7.98 -13.51 26.55
N LEU A 243 7.62 -12.72 25.54
CA LEU A 243 7.55 -13.16 24.15
C LEU A 243 8.62 -12.46 23.30
N ARG A 244 9.38 -13.24 22.54
CA ARG A 244 10.35 -12.70 21.57
C ARG A 244 9.62 -12.15 20.36
N ILE A 245 10.17 -11.12 19.73
CA ILE A 245 9.56 -10.47 18.57
C ILE A 245 10.27 -10.91 17.29
N ALA A 246 9.56 -11.60 16.39
CA ALA A 246 10.10 -12.05 15.10
C ALA A 246 10.13 -10.92 14.05
N GLY A 247 9.17 -10.01 14.11
CA GLY A 247 9.06 -8.92 13.16
C GLY A 247 7.89 -7.98 13.44
N ALA A 248 7.85 -6.89 12.68
CA ALA A 248 6.83 -5.86 12.75
C ALA A 248 6.20 -5.63 11.37
N TYR A 249 4.87 -5.60 11.32
CA TYR A 249 4.08 -5.27 10.13
C TYR A 249 3.31 -3.96 10.39
N TRP A 250 3.72 -2.90 9.70
CA TRP A 250 3.19 -1.55 9.91
C TRP A 250 1.89 -1.36 9.13
N ARG A 251 0.80 -1.20 9.89
CA ARG A 251 -0.52 -0.75 9.43
C ARG A 251 -0.84 0.68 9.89
N THR A 252 0.17 1.43 10.29
CA THR A 252 0.14 2.84 10.71
C THR A 252 1.45 3.51 10.30
N GLY A 253 1.63 4.80 10.62
CA GLY A 253 2.87 5.53 10.37
C GLY A 253 3.02 6.11 8.96
N TYR A 254 1.95 6.09 8.16
CA TYR A 254 1.90 6.64 6.79
C TYR A 254 1.22 8.02 6.70
N ALA A 255 0.64 8.52 7.79
CA ALA A 255 -0.08 9.79 7.83
C ALA A 255 0.51 10.71 8.90
N HIS A 256 0.27 12.02 8.78
CA HIS A 256 0.83 13.05 9.65
C HIS A 256 0.49 12.80 11.14
N GLU A 257 -0.75 12.44 11.40
CA GLU A 257 -1.34 12.15 12.70
C GLU A 257 -0.75 10.89 13.35
N HIS A 258 -0.25 9.94 12.54
CA HIS A 258 0.40 8.73 13.03
C HIS A 258 1.82 8.99 13.57
N CYS A 259 2.45 10.09 13.16
CA CYS A 259 3.82 10.45 13.55
C CYS A 259 3.84 11.11 14.94
N THR A 260 3.48 10.33 15.97
CA THR A 260 3.57 10.72 17.39
C THR A 260 4.96 10.41 17.97
N SER A 261 5.23 10.90 19.19
CA SER A 261 6.47 10.57 19.90
C SER A 261 6.56 9.08 20.26
N GLU A 262 5.42 8.43 20.58
CA GLU A 262 5.36 7.00 20.82
C GLU A 262 5.66 6.20 19.55
N TYR A 263 5.13 6.64 18.40
CA TYR A 263 5.45 6.03 17.11
C TYR A 263 6.95 6.10 16.84
N GLU A 264 7.56 7.29 16.92
CA GLU A 264 8.98 7.47 16.64
C GLU A 264 9.87 6.67 17.61
N ARG A 265 9.54 6.67 18.90
CA ARG A 265 10.25 5.90 19.92
C ARG A 265 10.16 4.40 19.67
N LEU A 266 8.96 3.88 19.40
CA LEU A 266 8.77 2.47 19.12
C LEU A 266 9.46 2.06 17.82
N ARG A 267 9.26 2.85 16.76
CA ARG A 267 9.82 2.59 15.43
C ARG A 267 11.35 2.56 15.48
N THR A 268 11.96 3.51 16.19
CA THR A 268 13.42 3.54 16.41
C THR A 268 13.88 2.33 17.23
N LEU A 269 13.19 1.99 18.32
CA LEU A 269 13.53 0.82 19.14
C LEU A 269 13.50 -0.47 18.31
N LEU A 270 12.43 -0.67 17.54
CA LEU A 270 12.27 -1.85 16.70
C LEU A 270 13.34 -1.90 15.60
N GLU A 271 13.56 -0.82 14.87
CA GLU A 271 14.47 -0.82 13.72
C GLU A 271 15.97 -0.75 14.06
N THR A 272 16.32 -0.46 15.30
CA THR A 272 17.71 -0.52 15.79
C THR A 272 18.10 -1.91 16.29
N HIS A 273 17.18 -2.87 16.26
CA HIS A 273 17.42 -4.26 16.64
C HIS A 273 17.18 -5.19 15.44
N SER A 274 17.74 -6.40 15.50
CA SER A 274 17.65 -7.38 14.41
C SER A 274 16.25 -8.04 14.37
N LEU A 275 15.29 -7.39 13.72
CA LEU A 275 13.97 -7.92 13.39
C LEU A 275 13.57 -7.56 11.96
N VAL A 276 12.70 -8.35 11.33
CA VAL A 276 12.18 -8.02 9.99
C VAL A 276 11.02 -7.03 10.10
N SER A 277 11.12 -5.91 9.39
CA SER A 277 10.12 -4.86 9.36
C SER A 277 9.46 -4.76 7.99
N ILE A 278 8.13 -4.70 7.97
CA ILE A 278 7.30 -4.57 6.77
C ILE A 278 6.57 -3.23 6.80
N PRO A 279 7.08 -2.21 6.10
CA PRO A 279 8.45 -2.05 5.60
C PRO A 279 9.44 -1.56 6.69
N THR A 280 10.74 -1.50 6.40
CA THR A 280 11.69 -0.67 7.16
C THR A 280 11.47 0.82 6.88
N ALA A 281 12.06 1.72 7.68
CA ALA A 281 11.91 3.16 7.52
C ALA A 281 12.53 3.62 6.18
N GLU A 282 13.64 3.00 5.78
CA GLU A 282 14.27 3.21 4.47
C GLU A 282 13.33 2.80 3.33
N ALA A 283 12.74 1.61 3.41
CA ALA A 283 11.80 1.10 2.42
C ALA A 283 10.52 1.97 2.34
N GLN A 284 10.09 2.53 3.47
CA GLN A 284 8.97 3.48 3.50
C GLN A 284 9.34 4.81 2.84
N LEU A 285 10.54 5.35 3.11
CA LEU A 285 11.03 6.58 2.46
C LEU A 285 11.11 6.44 0.94
N VAL A 286 11.71 5.35 0.45
CA VAL A 286 11.80 5.15 -1.01
C VAL A 286 10.46 4.78 -1.66
N GLY A 287 9.45 4.47 -0.85
CA GLY A 287 8.08 4.28 -1.31
C GLY A 287 7.27 5.57 -1.44
N MET A 288 7.81 6.72 -1.03
CA MET A 288 7.08 7.98 -1.17
C MET A 288 6.87 8.32 -2.64
N LYS A 289 5.72 8.94 -2.95
CA LYS A 289 5.31 9.33 -4.32
C LYS A 289 6.38 10.04 -5.15
N ILE A 290 7.26 10.81 -4.52
CA ILE A 290 8.36 11.51 -5.22
C ILE A 290 9.31 10.55 -5.94
N VAL A 291 9.49 9.32 -5.44
CA VAL A 291 10.40 8.34 -6.03
C VAL A 291 9.90 7.87 -7.39
N GLN A 292 8.59 7.72 -7.57
CA GLN A 292 8.00 7.43 -8.88
C GLN A 292 8.40 8.50 -9.92
N ASN A 293 8.48 9.76 -9.51
CA ASN A 293 8.86 10.88 -10.37
C ASN A 293 10.36 10.84 -10.73
N MET A 294 11.17 10.19 -9.89
CA MET A 294 12.62 10.03 -10.11
C MET A 294 12.95 8.87 -11.05
N VAL A 295 12.03 7.92 -11.28
CA VAL A 295 12.26 6.72 -12.10
C VAL A 295 12.86 7.02 -13.48
N PRO A 296 12.37 8.01 -14.28
CA PRO A 296 12.97 8.30 -15.58
C PRO A 296 14.44 8.71 -15.50
N ALA A 297 14.83 9.45 -14.46
CA ALA A 297 16.23 9.85 -14.26
C ALA A 297 17.07 8.64 -13.79
N LEU A 298 16.54 7.85 -12.85
CA LEU A 298 17.20 6.64 -12.34
C LEU A 298 17.43 5.62 -13.46
N ALA A 299 16.48 5.48 -14.40
CA ALA A 299 16.58 4.59 -15.55
C ALA A 299 17.74 4.91 -16.51
N THR A 300 18.36 6.09 -16.40
CA THR A 300 19.56 6.45 -17.19
C THR A 300 20.88 6.03 -16.52
N THR A 301 20.81 5.56 -15.26
CA THR A 301 21.98 5.08 -14.51
C THR A 301 22.21 3.60 -14.76
N ASP A 302 23.48 3.15 -14.73
CA ASP A 302 23.83 1.73 -14.91
C ASP A 302 23.15 0.83 -13.87
N LYS A 303 22.95 1.34 -12.65
CA LYS A 303 22.36 0.60 -11.53
C LYS A 303 20.88 0.25 -11.76
N TYR A 304 20.13 1.17 -12.38
CA TYR A 304 18.68 1.03 -12.57
C TYR A 304 18.27 1.07 -14.05
N ALA A 305 19.18 0.77 -14.99
CA ALA A 305 18.91 0.83 -16.43
C ALA A 305 17.70 -0.02 -16.87
N TYR A 306 17.41 -1.11 -16.15
CA TYR A 306 16.25 -1.97 -16.38
C TYR A 306 14.91 -1.23 -16.20
N LEU A 307 14.88 -0.12 -15.44
CA LEU A 307 13.68 0.71 -15.28
C LEU A 307 13.27 1.43 -16.55
N SER A 308 14.10 1.45 -17.59
CA SER A 308 13.70 1.94 -18.91
C SER A 308 12.45 1.22 -19.43
N GLU A 309 12.25 -0.04 -19.05
CA GLU A 309 11.05 -0.81 -19.37
C GLU A 309 9.80 -0.34 -18.61
N ALA A 310 9.94 0.36 -17.47
CA ALA A 310 8.83 0.96 -16.73
C ALA A 310 8.40 2.32 -17.28
N ILE A 311 9.26 3.02 -18.03
CA ILE A 311 8.98 4.38 -18.53
C ILE A 311 7.66 4.48 -19.30
N PRO A 312 7.28 3.54 -20.19
CA PRO A 312 6.04 3.65 -20.97
C PRO A 312 4.75 3.71 -20.14
N VAL A 313 4.75 3.15 -18.92
CA VAL A 313 3.57 3.18 -18.05
C VAL A 313 3.49 4.45 -17.20
N LEU A 314 4.57 5.24 -17.13
CA LEU A 314 4.60 6.45 -16.33
C LEU A 314 3.85 7.59 -17.01
N SER A 315 3.17 8.41 -16.21
CA SER A 315 2.64 9.69 -16.66
C SER A 315 3.69 10.78 -16.58
N LYS A 316 3.53 11.82 -17.40
CA LYS A 316 4.33 13.04 -17.25
C LYS A 316 4.05 13.64 -15.88
N VAL A 317 5.12 14.14 -15.26
CA VAL A 317 5.08 14.80 -13.96
C VAL A 317 5.77 16.16 -14.04
N LEU A 318 5.23 17.14 -13.32
CA LEU A 318 5.86 18.43 -13.04
C LEU A 318 6.02 18.54 -11.52
N ASP A 319 7.24 18.38 -11.03
CA ASP A 319 7.58 18.23 -9.60
C ASP A 319 8.32 19.44 -9.00
N SER A 320 8.34 20.57 -9.72
CA SER A 320 8.92 21.83 -9.21
C SER A 320 7.90 22.96 -9.22
N PRO A 321 7.91 23.86 -8.21
CA PRO A 321 6.99 24.99 -8.15
C PRO A 321 7.04 25.88 -9.40
N ARG A 322 8.22 26.02 -10.01
CA ARG A 322 8.38 26.76 -11.26
C ARG A 322 7.65 26.09 -12.43
N ALA A 323 7.80 24.77 -12.57
CA ALA A 323 7.15 24.03 -13.65
C ALA A 323 5.62 24.03 -13.50
N ILE A 324 5.13 23.88 -12.26
CA ILE A 324 3.70 23.92 -11.95
C ILE A 324 3.12 25.30 -12.27
N SER A 325 3.72 26.38 -11.78
CA SER A 325 3.29 27.75 -12.09
C SER A 325 3.33 28.07 -13.59
N SER A 326 4.35 27.58 -14.29
CA SER A 326 4.44 27.76 -15.75
C SER A 326 3.35 27.01 -16.51
N TRP A 327 3.00 25.78 -16.07
CA TRP A 327 1.88 25.04 -16.64
C TRP A 327 0.57 25.76 -16.35
N ILE A 328 0.31 26.18 -15.11
CA ILE A 328 -0.91 26.92 -14.73
C ILE A 328 -1.10 28.17 -15.60
N ALA A 329 -0.03 28.94 -15.84
CA ALA A 329 -0.09 30.16 -16.64
C ALA A 329 -0.36 29.93 -18.14
N SER A 330 -0.13 28.71 -18.65
CA SER A 330 -0.24 28.37 -20.08
C SER A 330 -1.29 27.31 -20.39
N ALA A 331 -1.87 26.67 -19.38
CA ALA A 331 -2.84 25.59 -19.55
C ALA A 331 -4.12 26.11 -20.18
N LEU A 332 -4.52 25.50 -21.30
CA LEU A 332 -5.82 25.75 -21.93
C LEU A 332 -6.95 24.96 -21.26
N ASP A 333 -6.61 23.83 -20.63
CA ASP A 333 -7.55 22.97 -19.89
C ASP A 333 -6.86 22.38 -18.65
N THR A 334 -7.37 22.78 -17.48
CA THR A 334 -6.89 22.35 -16.17
C THR A 334 -7.22 20.88 -15.87
N ASN A 335 -8.15 20.27 -16.62
CA ASN A 335 -8.50 18.86 -16.45
C ASN A 335 -7.45 17.89 -16.99
N THR A 336 -6.45 18.37 -17.72
CA THR A 336 -5.38 17.52 -18.29
C THR A 336 -4.40 17.00 -17.23
N MET A 337 -4.37 17.61 -16.04
CA MET A 337 -3.48 17.23 -14.94
C MET A 337 -4.28 17.04 -13.64
N VAL A 338 -3.67 16.33 -12.70
CA VAL A 338 -4.10 16.25 -11.30
C VAL A 338 -2.96 16.77 -10.42
N LEU A 339 -3.27 17.65 -9.46
CA LEU A 339 -2.32 18.08 -8.45
C LEU A 339 -2.39 17.09 -7.27
N LYS A 340 -1.25 16.50 -6.94
CA LYS A 340 -1.11 15.51 -5.87
C LYS A 340 -0.18 16.06 -4.79
N SER A 341 -0.51 15.82 -3.52
CA SER A 341 0.45 15.96 -2.43
C SER A 341 1.39 14.76 -2.38
N VAL A 342 2.56 14.94 -1.76
CA VAL A 342 3.50 13.85 -1.45
C VAL A 342 3.03 12.98 -0.28
N ALA A 343 1.97 13.40 0.43
CA ALA A 343 1.40 12.64 1.54
C ALA A 343 0.75 11.35 1.04
N GLU A 344 0.87 10.27 1.81
CA GLU A 344 0.21 9.00 1.56
C GLU A 344 -1.22 9.01 2.09
N GLY A 345 -2.06 8.14 1.52
CA GLY A 345 -3.50 8.10 1.79
C GLY A 345 -4.34 8.74 0.69
N GLY A 346 -5.62 8.37 0.64
CA GLY A 346 -6.59 8.92 -0.30
C GLY A 346 -7.11 10.29 0.14
N GLY A 347 -7.74 11.05 -0.76
CA GLY A 347 -8.37 12.34 -0.44
C GLY A 347 -7.50 13.58 -0.72
N HIS A 348 -6.31 13.41 -1.27
CA HIS A 348 -5.34 14.50 -1.47
C HIS A 348 -5.12 14.90 -2.93
N CYS A 349 -5.99 14.46 -3.84
CA CYS A 349 -5.94 14.83 -5.25
C CYS A 349 -6.82 16.05 -5.54
N VAL A 350 -6.28 17.05 -6.22
CA VAL A 350 -7.01 18.26 -6.63
C VAL A 350 -7.13 18.25 -8.16
N PHE A 351 -8.34 18.53 -8.64
CA PHE A 351 -8.71 18.37 -10.05
C PHE A 351 -9.28 19.66 -10.64
N GLY A 352 -9.04 19.89 -11.94
CA GLY A 352 -9.66 20.99 -12.67
C GLY A 352 -9.28 22.36 -12.09
N ASP A 353 -10.23 23.29 -12.09
CA ASP A 353 -9.96 24.68 -11.69
C ASP A 353 -9.63 24.84 -10.20
N ASP A 354 -9.98 23.85 -9.37
CA ASP A 354 -9.60 23.81 -7.95
C ASP A 354 -8.06 23.82 -7.78
N ILE A 355 -7.31 23.34 -8.79
CA ILE A 355 -5.84 23.38 -8.82
C ILE A 355 -5.33 24.81 -8.67
N LEU A 356 -5.99 25.78 -9.31
CA LEU A 356 -5.58 27.18 -9.28
C LEU A 356 -5.64 27.75 -7.86
N THR A 357 -6.76 27.52 -7.18
CA THR A 357 -7.00 28.01 -5.81
C THR A 357 -6.07 27.36 -4.81
N VAL A 358 -5.89 26.04 -4.88
CA VAL A 358 -5.01 25.31 -3.97
C VAL A 358 -3.56 25.71 -4.19
N TRP A 359 -3.12 25.80 -5.45
CA TRP A 359 -1.73 26.17 -5.76
C TRP A 359 -1.39 27.59 -5.27
N ASP A 360 -2.28 28.55 -5.48
CA ASP A 360 -2.13 29.92 -5.00
C ASP A 360 -2.08 30.00 -3.47
N ALA A 361 -2.87 29.18 -2.77
CA ALA A 361 -2.77 29.05 -1.31
C ALA A 361 -1.43 28.46 -0.84
N LEU A 362 -0.91 27.44 -1.53
CA LEU A 362 0.39 26.84 -1.23
C LEU A 362 1.54 27.85 -1.43
N LEU A 363 1.50 28.64 -2.51
CA LEU A 363 2.51 29.68 -2.75
C LEU A 363 2.50 30.75 -1.64
N ARG A 364 1.32 31.14 -1.16
CA ARG A 364 1.19 32.07 -0.01
C ARG A 364 1.71 31.48 1.30
N ALA A 365 1.52 30.19 1.52
CA ALA A 365 2.03 29.50 2.70
C ALA A 365 3.57 29.38 2.69
N GLY A 366 4.17 29.43 1.50
CA GLY A 366 5.62 29.56 1.31
C GLY A 366 6.23 28.43 0.47
N PRO A 367 7.53 28.53 0.13
CA PRO A 367 8.19 27.58 -0.76
C PRO A 367 8.15 26.13 -0.26
N GLU A 368 8.26 25.91 1.05
CA GLU A 368 8.23 24.58 1.68
C GLU A 368 6.86 23.90 1.56
N ALA A 369 5.78 24.68 1.59
CA ALA A 369 4.43 24.17 1.37
C ALA A 369 4.23 23.80 -0.10
N ALA A 370 4.64 24.68 -1.03
CA ALA A 370 4.56 24.42 -2.46
C ALA A 370 5.38 23.20 -2.92
N SER A 371 6.52 22.90 -2.26
CA SER A 371 7.35 21.73 -2.59
C SER A 371 6.77 20.39 -2.18
N THR A 372 5.66 20.37 -1.42
CA THR A 372 4.95 19.13 -1.04
C THR A 372 3.97 18.64 -2.10
N HIS A 373 3.89 19.29 -3.26
CA HIS A 373 2.94 18.95 -4.31
C HIS A 373 3.60 18.84 -5.69
N PHE A 374 3.01 18.01 -6.55
CA PHE A 374 3.41 17.83 -7.94
C PHE A 374 2.18 17.69 -8.84
N LEU A 375 2.30 18.05 -10.12
CA LEU A 375 1.29 17.74 -11.14
C LEU A 375 1.64 16.44 -11.83
N MET A 376 0.63 15.65 -12.16
CA MET A 376 0.74 14.43 -12.96
C MET A 376 -0.35 14.44 -14.04
N ASP A 377 -0.08 13.88 -15.23
CA ASP A 377 -1.14 13.76 -16.25
C ASP A 377 -2.34 13.04 -15.67
N ARG A 378 -3.54 13.61 -15.90
CA ARG A 378 -4.78 12.98 -15.47
C ARG A 378 -5.06 11.78 -16.38
N LEU A 379 -5.10 10.60 -15.77
CA LEU A 379 -5.47 9.37 -16.45
C LEU A 379 -7.00 9.26 -16.58
N THR A 380 -7.46 8.86 -17.76
CA THR A 380 -8.87 8.52 -18.02
C THR A 380 -8.92 7.07 -18.47
N PRO A 381 -9.42 6.14 -17.64
CA PRO A 381 -9.34 4.72 -17.94
C PRO A 381 -10.33 4.25 -19.00
N ASP A 382 -10.01 3.11 -19.60
CA ASP A 382 -10.89 2.32 -20.43
C ASP A 382 -11.94 1.67 -19.53
N GLY A 383 -12.93 2.47 -19.13
CA GLY A 383 -14.02 2.02 -18.27
C GLY A 383 -14.76 0.80 -18.84
N GLN A 384 -15.18 -0.08 -17.94
CA GLN A 384 -16.06 -1.20 -18.22
C GLN A 384 -17.49 -0.69 -18.45
N GLY A 385 -18.30 -1.46 -19.19
CA GLY A 385 -19.73 -1.21 -19.34
C GLY A 385 -20.52 -1.32 -18.02
N ALA A 386 -21.83 -1.56 -18.14
CA ALA A 386 -22.73 -1.43 -17.00
C ALA A 386 -22.42 -2.42 -15.85
N VAL A 387 -22.28 -1.89 -14.63
CA VAL A 387 -22.02 -2.64 -13.39
C VAL A 387 -22.95 -2.14 -12.29
N GLN A 388 -23.39 -3.02 -11.37
CA GLN A 388 -24.09 -2.58 -10.17
C GLN A 388 -23.10 -2.38 -9.01
N PHE A 389 -23.14 -1.22 -8.38
CA PHE A 389 -22.49 -0.99 -7.10
C PHE A 389 -23.47 -1.28 -5.96
N ILE A 390 -23.08 -2.20 -5.11
CA ILE A 390 -23.85 -2.72 -4.00
C ILE A 390 -23.33 -2.08 -2.72
N TYR A 391 -24.09 -1.12 -2.21
CA TYR A 391 -23.85 -0.44 -0.94
C TYR A 391 -24.66 -1.11 0.18
N PRO A 392 -24.39 -0.80 1.46
CA PRO A 392 -25.16 -1.35 2.59
C PRO A 392 -26.68 -1.18 2.45
N ASN A 393 -27.12 0.01 2.02
CA ASN A 393 -28.54 0.37 2.03
C ASN A 393 -29.15 0.52 0.62
N GLN A 394 -28.35 0.38 -0.45
CA GLN A 394 -28.81 0.64 -1.81
C GLN A 394 -27.99 -0.13 -2.85
N ILE A 395 -28.55 -0.27 -4.04
CA ILE A 395 -27.85 -0.78 -5.23
C ILE A 395 -27.98 0.30 -6.29
N ILE A 396 -26.87 0.70 -6.88
CA ILE A 396 -26.80 1.73 -7.91
C ILE A 396 -26.32 1.08 -9.20
N ASP A 397 -27.05 1.26 -10.29
CA ASP A 397 -26.57 0.92 -11.62
C ASP A 397 -25.63 2.02 -12.13
N ALA A 398 -24.37 1.67 -12.41
CA ALA A 398 -23.44 2.53 -13.11
C ALA A 398 -23.39 2.11 -14.58
N GLU A 399 -23.68 3.03 -15.50
CA GLU A 399 -23.66 2.73 -16.95
C GLU A 399 -22.25 2.40 -17.46
N ARG A 400 -21.25 3.04 -16.85
CA ARG A 400 -19.83 2.81 -17.11
C ARG A 400 -19.05 2.92 -15.80
N ALA A 401 -18.11 1.99 -15.59
CA ALA A 401 -17.30 1.91 -14.38
C ALA A 401 -15.81 1.96 -14.71
N ASP A 402 -15.10 2.90 -14.08
CA ASP A 402 -13.65 3.00 -14.17
C ASP A 402 -13.03 2.05 -13.14
N ALA A 403 -12.03 1.26 -13.54
CA ALA A 403 -11.40 0.26 -12.68
C ALA A 403 -9.90 0.51 -12.51
N GLU A 404 -9.46 0.56 -11.25
CA GLU A 404 -8.06 0.62 -10.82
C GLU A 404 -7.61 -0.78 -10.36
N VAL A 405 -6.53 -1.29 -10.95
CA VAL A 405 -5.98 -2.63 -10.66
C VAL A 405 -4.66 -2.50 -9.90
N GLY A 406 -4.67 -2.92 -8.65
CA GLY A 406 -3.52 -2.97 -7.76
C GLY A 406 -2.93 -4.35 -7.66
N VAL A 407 -1.63 -4.51 -7.94
CA VAL A 407 -0.92 -5.79 -7.81
C VAL A 407 -0.17 -5.84 -6.49
N TYR A 408 -0.58 -6.74 -5.59
CA TYR A 408 0.14 -6.93 -4.32
C TYR A 408 1.39 -7.80 -4.53
N SER A 409 2.51 -7.34 -4.01
CA SER A 409 3.79 -8.05 -4.08
C SER A 409 4.47 -8.11 -2.72
N PHE A 410 4.88 -9.31 -2.31
CA PHE A 410 5.79 -9.50 -1.17
C PHE A 410 7.21 -9.62 -1.68
N CYS A 411 8.07 -8.72 -1.20
CA CYS A 411 9.39 -8.51 -1.77
C CYS A 411 10.47 -8.58 -0.68
N LEU A 412 11.55 -9.28 -0.98
CA LEU A 412 12.68 -9.51 -0.09
C LEU A 412 14.00 -9.21 -0.81
N PRO A 413 15.01 -8.66 -0.12
CA PRO A 413 16.36 -8.57 -0.67
C PRO A 413 16.90 -9.92 -1.13
N GLY A 414 17.55 -9.95 -2.29
CA GLY A 414 18.26 -11.14 -2.77
C GLY A 414 19.50 -11.42 -1.93
N GLN A 415 19.75 -12.69 -1.58
CA GLN A 415 20.92 -13.08 -0.78
C GLN A 415 22.25 -12.93 -1.55
N MET A 416 22.26 -13.16 -2.86
CA MET A 416 23.41 -12.96 -3.76
C MET A 416 23.00 -12.53 -5.19
N GLY A 417 21.84 -11.88 -5.35
CA GLY A 417 21.29 -11.57 -6.67
C GLY A 417 20.15 -10.56 -6.60
N ALA A 418 19.32 -10.54 -7.66
CA ALA A 418 18.15 -9.66 -7.76
C ALA A 418 17.16 -9.89 -6.61
N ALA A 419 16.40 -8.86 -6.25
CA ALA A 419 15.33 -8.97 -5.27
C ALA A 419 14.32 -10.05 -5.66
N SER A 420 13.80 -10.77 -4.67
CA SER A 420 12.70 -11.72 -4.87
C SER A 420 11.39 -10.96 -4.81
N VAL A 421 10.57 -11.04 -5.85
CA VAL A 421 9.22 -10.46 -5.91
C VAL A 421 8.22 -11.60 -6.08
N GLN A 422 7.17 -11.61 -5.25
CA GLN A 422 6.15 -12.65 -5.25
C GLN A 422 4.76 -12.04 -5.18
N HIS A 423 3.94 -12.35 -6.17
CA HIS A 423 2.57 -11.85 -6.28
C HIS A 423 1.67 -12.50 -5.24
N LEU A 424 0.95 -11.68 -4.49
CA LEU A 424 0.03 -12.14 -3.45
C LEU A 424 -1.43 -12.07 -3.86
N GLY A 425 -1.76 -11.42 -4.97
CA GLY A 425 -3.13 -11.20 -5.41
C GLY A 425 -3.32 -9.77 -5.90
N LEU A 426 -4.59 -9.38 -6.01
CA LEU A 426 -4.98 -8.11 -6.60
C LEU A 426 -5.95 -7.34 -5.73
N LEU A 427 -5.91 -6.01 -5.84
CA LEU A 427 -6.99 -5.13 -5.47
C LEU A 427 -7.63 -4.60 -6.74
N VAL A 428 -8.94 -4.75 -6.90
CA VAL A 428 -9.67 -4.01 -7.93
C VAL A 428 -10.61 -3.02 -7.25
N ARG A 429 -10.47 -1.74 -7.59
CA ARG A 429 -11.36 -0.67 -7.16
C ARG A 429 -12.11 -0.15 -8.36
N MET A 430 -13.43 -0.16 -8.29
CA MET A 430 -14.29 0.43 -9.31
C MET A 430 -14.94 1.70 -8.80
N LYS A 431 -15.19 2.64 -9.70
CA LYS A 431 -16.01 3.83 -9.45
C LYS A 431 -16.85 4.15 -10.68
N ALA A 432 -17.93 4.90 -10.50
CA ALA A 432 -18.70 5.37 -11.65
C ALA A 432 -17.82 6.26 -12.53
N SER A 433 -17.88 6.08 -13.84
CA SER A 433 -17.11 6.88 -14.80
C SER A 433 -17.32 8.37 -14.56
N GLY A 434 -16.23 9.13 -14.49
CA GLY A 434 -16.27 10.57 -14.22
C GLY A 434 -16.27 10.95 -12.73
N ALA A 435 -16.38 10.00 -11.81
CA ALA A 435 -16.13 10.26 -10.39
C ALA A 435 -14.67 10.67 -10.15
N ARG A 436 -14.45 11.71 -9.33
CA ARG A 436 -13.11 12.26 -9.06
C ARG A 436 -12.26 11.26 -8.27
N GLU A 437 -12.72 10.81 -7.09
CA GLU A 437 -11.99 9.84 -6.26
C GLU A 437 -12.58 8.43 -6.33
N GLY A 438 -11.75 7.42 -6.05
CA GLY A 438 -12.12 6.00 -6.00
C GLY A 438 -11.97 5.38 -4.61
N GLY A 439 -11.86 6.21 -3.55
CA GLY A 439 -11.67 5.74 -2.18
C GLY A 439 -12.89 4.95 -1.68
N ILE A 440 -12.66 3.71 -1.25
CA ILE A 440 -13.71 2.85 -0.66
C ILE A 440 -14.21 3.44 0.67
N LEU A 441 -13.31 3.92 1.53
CA LEU A 441 -13.66 4.50 2.83
C LEU A 441 -14.49 5.79 2.71
N HIS A 442 -14.36 6.52 1.61
CA HIS A 442 -15.13 7.74 1.34
C HIS A 442 -16.46 7.46 0.60
N GLY A 443 -16.80 6.19 0.38
CA GLY A 443 -18.05 5.76 -0.25
C GLY A 443 -18.15 6.02 -1.75
N GLN A 444 -17.07 6.47 -2.40
CA GLN A 444 -17.05 6.81 -3.82
C GLN A 444 -16.61 5.64 -4.72
N GLY A 445 -15.86 4.68 -4.15
CA GLY A 445 -15.44 3.46 -4.81
C GLY A 445 -16.13 2.21 -4.26
N ALA A 446 -16.13 1.16 -5.08
CA ALA A 446 -16.57 -0.18 -4.73
C ALA A 446 -15.42 -1.18 -4.93
N LEU A 447 -15.29 -2.14 -4.04
CA LEU A 447 -14.36 -3.26 -4.18
C LEU A 447 -14.87 -4.20 -5.26
N SER A 448 -13.98 -4.63 -6.15
CA SER A 448 -14.26 -5.67 -7.15
C SER A 448 -13.14 -6.72 -7.13
N CYS A 449 -13.27 -7.72 -7.98
CA CYS A 449 -12.20 -8.67 -8.30
C CYS A 449 -11.88 -8.61 -9.80
N LEU A 450 -10.82 -9.27 -10.25
CA LEU A 450 -10.42 -9.33 -11.64
C LEU A 450 -10.78 -10.68 -12.25
N GLU A 451 -11.43 -10.67 -13.41
CA GLU A 451 -11.62 -11.82 -14.28
C GLU A 451 -10.77 -11.60 -15.54
N VAL A 452 -9.84 -12.53 -15.79
CA VAL A 452 -8.98 -12.45 -16.98
C VAL A 452 -9.56 -13.33 -18.08
N GLN A 453 -9.69 -12.74 -19.28
CA GLN A 453 -10.28 -13.36 -20.46
C GLN A 453 -9.25 -13.68 -21.54
#